data_AF-A0A927BU54-F1
#
_entry.id   AF-A0A927BU54-F1
#
_cell.length_a   1.000
_cell.length_b   1.000
_cell.length_c   1.000
_cell.angle_alpha   90.00
_cell.angle_beta   90.00
_cell.angle_gamma   90.00
#
_symmetry.space_group_name_H-M   'P 1'
#
loop_
_entity.id
_entity.type
_entity.pdbx_description
1 polymer ?
#
loop_
_entity_poly.entity_id
_entity_poly.type
_entity_poly.pdbx_seq_one_letter_code
_entity_poly.pdbx_strand_id
1 'polypeptide(L)'
;MKKTKLPGENISLKTKKTEHPAVMEWINAQSNLMDSLRYLIENELRQNGVRNLQAHVPAERALLPEAVQAAGAESAMLHSIGQLESAAASEASRDELEPPVEEDEIDDEDIESWT
;
A
#
# COMPACT_ATOMS: atom_id res chain seq x y z
N MET A 1 28.71 0.61 12.97
CA MET A 1 27.25 0.73 13.24
C MET A 1 26.51 0.57 11.93
N LYS A 2 25.42 -0.20 11.88
CA LYS A 2 24.59 -0.30 10.66
C LYS A 2 23.96 1.06 10.41
N LYS A 3 24.02 1.58 9.17
CA LYS A 3 23.37 2.86 8.82
C LYS A 3 21.87 2.75 9.11
N THR A 4 21.32 3.71 9.85
CA THR A 4 19.88 3.81 10.09
C THR A 4 19.21 4.18 8.78
N LYS A 5 18.13 3.45 8.44
CA LYS A 5 17.37 3.71 7.22
C LYS A 5 16.34 4.81 7.45
N LEU A 6 16.21 5.72 6.50
CA LEU A 6 15.22 6.80 6.52
C LEU A 6 14.03 6.48 5.60
N PRO A 7 12.85 7.07 5.84
CA PRO A 7 11.72 6.97 4.92
C PRO A 7 12.12 7.38 3.49
N GLY A 8 11.67 6.63 2.49
CA GLY A 8 12.02 6.86 1.08
C GLY A 8 13.35 6.24 0.65
N GLU A 9 14.17 5.72 1.57
CA GLU A 9 15.38 5.00 1.19
C GLU A 9 15.10 3.61 0.61
N ASN A 10 15.93 3.22 -0.36
CA ASN A 10 15.84 1.93 -1.00
C ASN A 10 16.29 0.78 -0.06
N ILE A 11 15.52 -0.32 -0.12
CA ILE A 11 15.83 -1.62 0.47
C ILE A 11 15.82 -2.65 -0.67
N SER A 12 16.92 -3.37 -0.83
CA SER A 12 17.04 -4.42 -1.85
C SER A 12 16.78 -5.79 -1.23
N LEU A 13 15.83 -6.54 -1.81
CA LEU A 13 15.56 -7.94 -1.49
C LEU A 13 16.04 -8.81 -2.66
N LYS A 14 16.85 -9.83 -2.38
CA LYS A 14 17.29 -10.82 -3.36
C LYS A 14 17.00 -12.21 -2.82
N THR A 15 16.22 -12.99 -3.56
CA THR A 15 15.92 -14.39 -3.22
C THR A 15 17.12 -15.29 -3.48
N LYS A 16 17.15 -16.44 -2.81
CA LYS A 16 18.20 -17.45 -3.04
C LYS A 16 17.81 -18.35 -4.22
N LYS A 17 18.78 -19.02 -4.85
CA LYS A 17 18.49 -20.04 -5.88
C LYS A 17 17.80 -21.28 -5.31
N THR A 18 18.00 -21.52 -4.02
CA THR A 18 17.42 -22.63 -3.25
C THR A 18 16.21 -22.17 -2.45
N GLU A 19 15.53 -21.09 -2.88
CA GLU A 19 14.32 -20.62 -2.21
C GLU A 19 13.22 -21.66 -2.36
N HIS A 20 12.35 -21.76 -1.36
CA HIS A 20 11.24 -22.72 -1.39
C HIS A 20 10.24 -22.36 -2.51
N PRO A 21 9.73 -23.34 -3.30
CA PRO A 21 8.80 -23.06 -4.39
C PRO A 21 7.56 -22.26 -3.96
N ALA A 22 6.93 -22.63 -2.84
CA ALA A 22 5.79 -21.90 -2.29
C ALA A 22 6.09 -20.43 -1.92
N VAL A 23 7.33 -20.11 -1.52
CA VAL A 23 7.74 -18.72 -1.26
C VAL A 23 7.81 -17.95 -2.58
N MET A 24 8.36 -18.56 -3.62
CA MET A 24 8.41 -17.96 -4.95
C MET A 24 7.02 -17.78 -5.56
N GLU A 25 6.14 -18.77 -5.39
CA GLU A 25 4.74 -18.68 -5.82
C GLU A 25 4.00 -17.56 -5.10
N TRP A 26 4.13 -17.46 -3.77
CA TRP A 26 3.55 -16.37 -3.01
C TRP A 26 4.06 -15.00 -3.50
N ILE A 27 5.38 -14.84 -3.72
CA ILE A 27 5.96 -13.60 -4.25
C ILE A 27 5.34 -13.25 -5.61
N ASN A 28 5.22 -14.21 -6.51
CA ASN A 28 4.70 -14.01 -7.86
C ASN A 28 3.18 -13.76 -7.89
N ALA A 29 2.45 -14.17 -6.86
CA ALA A 29 1.01 -13.92 -6.75
C ALA A 29 0.67 -12.47 -6.34
N GLN A 30 1.66 -11.66 -5.94
CA GLN A 30 1.41 -10.28 -5.49
C GLN A 30 1.33 -9.31 -6.66
N SER A 31 0.27 -8.49 -6.72
CA SER A 31 0.19 -7.35 -7.63
C SER A 31 1.10 -6.19 -7.19
N ASN A 32 1.30 -6.04 -5.87
CA ASN A 32 2.24 -5.10 -5.28
C ASN A 32 3.00 -5.75 -4.11
N LEU A 33 4.21 -6.22 -4.40
CA LEU A 33 5.06 -6.89 -3.42
C LEU A 33 5.48 -5.97 -2.26
N MET A 34 5.75 -4.69 -2.53
CA MET A 34 6.22 -3.76 -1.49
C MET A 34 5.16 -3.46 -0.46
N ASP A 35 3.91 -3.34 -0.89
CA ASP A 35 2.78 -3.14 0.03
C ASP A 35 2.50 -4.40 0.86
N SER A 36 2.54 -5.56 0.22
CA SER A 36 2.41 -6.86 0.90
C SER A 36 3.49 -7.05 1.98
N LEU A 37 4.74 -6.68 1.68
CA LEU A 37 5.83 -6.70 2.66
C LEU A 37 5.61 -5.70 3.79
N ARG A 38 5.10 -4.49 3.51
CA ARG A 38 4.77 -3.50 4.54
C ARG A 38 3.70 -4.04 5.49
N TYR A 39 2.64 -4.65 4.96
CA TYR A 39 1.60 -5.28 5.77
C TYR A 39 2.16 -6.36 6.72
N LEU A 40 3.04 -7.23 6.22
CA LEU A 40 3.67 -8.27 7.05
C LEU A 40 4.56 -7.68 8.15
N ILE A 41 5.31 -6.63 7.84
CA ILE A 41 6.14 -5.92 8.82
C ILE A 41 5.26 -5.27 9.89
N GLU A 42 4.23 -4.54 9.50
CA GLU A 42 3.30 -3.91 10.44
C GLU A 42 2.62 -4.93 11.34
N ASN A 43 2.25 -6.08 10.80
CA ASN A 43 1.66 -7.16 11.60
C ASN A 43 2.64 -7.68 12.67
N GLU A 44 3.91 -7.87 12.34
CA GLU A 44 4.94 -8.21 13.33
C GLU A 44 5.10 -7.09 14.37
N LEU A 45 5.13 -5.83 13.95
CA LEU A 45 5.23 -4.68 14.85
C LEU A 45 4.03 -4.58 15.81
N ARG A 46 2.81 -4.86 15.33
CA ARG A 46 1.60 -4.87 16.18
C ARG A 46 1.65 -5.95 17.24
N GLN A 47 2.13 -7.14 16.89
CA GLN A 47 2.12 -8.29 17.79
C GLN A 47 3.30 -8.28 18.76
N ASN A 48 4.47 -7.80 18.31
CA ASN A 48 5.74 -8.02 19.00
C ASN A 48 6.57 -6.75 19.21
N GLY A 49 6.14 -5.61 18.68
CA GLY A 49 6.87 -4.35 18.73
C GLY A 49 8.13 -4.33 17.85
N VAL A 50 8.93 -3.28 18.01
CA VAL A 50 10.20 -3.11 17.28
C VAL A 50 11.28 -3.99 17.92
N ARG A 51 11.68 -5.07 17.24
CA ARG A 51 12.73 -5.99 17.70
C ARG A 51 13.50 -6.61 16.53
N ASN A 52 14.65 -7.21 16.82
CA ASN A 52 15.39 -7.99 15.82
C ASN A 52 14.74 -9.37 15.63
N LEU A 53 13.85 -9.51 14.65
CA LEU A 53 13.12 -10.75 14.40
C LEU A 53 14.03 -11.98 14.25
N GLN A 54 15.25 -11.82 13.69
CA GLN A 54 16.19 -12.92 13.50
C GLN A 54 16.61 -13.58 14.84
N ALA A 55 16.58 -12.84 15.96
CA ALA A 55 16.89 -13.38 17.28
C ALA A 55 15.75 -14.23 17.87
N HIS A 56 14.56 -14.17 17.28
CA HIS A 56 13.34 -14.82 17.78
C HIS A 56 12.79 -15.91 16.85
N VAL A 57 13.37 -16.07 15.66
CA VAL A 57 12.98 -17.12 14.71
C VAL A 57 14.11 -18.15 14.56
N PRO A 58 13.77 -19.44 14.36
CA PRO A 58 14.78 -20.45 14.07
C PRO A 58 15.60 -20.09 12.82
N ALA A 59 16.91 -20.32 12.90
CA ALA A 59 17.83 -20.11 11.79
C ALA A 59 17.57 -21.12 10.64
N GLU A 60 17.22 -22.35 11.01
CA GLU A 60 16.75 -23.39 10.10
C GLU A 60 15.24 -23.53 10.27
N ARG A 61 14.49 -23.29 9.20
CA ARG A 61 13.04 -23.44 9.17
C ARG A 61 12.72 -24.72 8.41
N ALA A 62 11.92 -25.60 9.02
CA ALA A 62 11.43 -26.80 8.35
C ALA A 62 10.67 -26.39 7.07
N LEU A 63 10.81 -27.20 6.01
CA LEU A 63 10.13 -26.99 4.74
C LEU A 63 8.63 -26.80 4.98
N LEU A 64 8.05 -25.79 4.31
CA LEU A 64 6.61 -25.57 4.38
C LEU A 64 5.92 -26.85 3.89
N PRO A 65 4.98 -27.43 4.65
CA PRO A 65 4.26 -28.62 4.20
C PRO A 65 3.58 -28.32 2.86
N GLU A 66 3.59 -29.28 1.93
CA GLU A 66 3.04 -29.12 0.57
C GLU A 66 1.60 -28.60 0.55
N ALA A 67 0.84 -28.84 1.63
CA ALA A 67 -0.53 -28.38 1.83
C ALA A 67 -0.72 -26.85 1.77
N VAL A 68 0.34 -26.04 1.94
CA VAL A 68 0.24 -24.57 1.83
C VAL A 68 -0.08 -24.12 0.39
N GLN A 69 0.17 -24.96 -0.62
CA GLN A 69 -0.12 -24.66 -2.04
C GLN A 69 -1.62 -24.60 -2.36
N ALA A 70 -2.51 -25.15 -1.52
CA ALA A 70 -3.93 -25.32 -1.86
C ALA A 70 -4.89 -24.34 -1.17
N ALA A 71 -4.48 -23.64 -0.10
CA ALA A 71 -5.42 -22.97 0.81
C ALA A 71 -5.67 -21.47 0.55
N GLY A 72 -4.99 -20.85 -0.42
CA GLY A 72 -4.98 -19.38 -0.58
C GLY A 72 -6.04 -18.80 -1.53
N ALA A 73 -6.74 -19.61 -2.31
CA ALA A 73 -7.57 -19.11 -3.43
C ALA A 73 -8.95 -18.57 -3.03
N GLU A 74 -9.46 -18.88 -1.84
CA GLU A 74 -10.88 -18.64 -1.53
C GLU A 74 -11.19 -17.31 -0.82
N SER A 75 -10.17 -16.61 -0.29
CA SER A 75 -10.41 -15.41 0.54
C SER A 75 -10.44 -14.08 -0.25
N ALA A 76 -10.09 -14.10 -1.54
CA ALA A 76 -9.94 -12.88 -2.35
C ALA A 76 -11.26 -12.33 -2.95
N MET A 77 -12.37 -13.08 -2.94
CA MET A 77 -13.62 -12.61 -3.57
C MET A 77 -14.44 -11.61 -2.74
N LEU A 78 -14.14 -11.43 -1.44
CA LEU A 78 -15.02 -10.63 -0.57
C LEU A 78 -14.77 -9.10 -0.62
N HIS A 79 -13.70 -8.62 -1.25
CA HIS A 79 -13.35 -7.18 -1.27
C HIS A 79 -13.80 -6.42 -2.52
N SER A 80 -14.44 -7.08 -3.51
CA SER A 80 -14.81 -6.44 -4.78
C SER A 80 -16.28 -5.99 -4.89
N ILE A 81 -17.13 -6.24 -3.88
CA ILE A 81 -18.59 -5.98 -3.97
C ILE A 81 -19.00 -4.61 -3.37
N GLY A 82 -18.05 -3.79 -2.88
CA GLY A 82 -18.37 -2.58 -2.11
C GLY A 82 -18.36 -1.23 -2.83
N GLN A 83 -17.93 -1.13 -4.10
CA GLN A 83 -17.54 0.18 -4.69
C GLN A 83 -18.23 0.57 -6.00
N LEU A 84 -19.47 0.11 -6.26
CA LEU A 84 -20.19 0.44 -7.49
C LEU A 84 -21.57 1.11 -7.32
N GLU A 85 -22.00 1.50 -6.12
CA GLU A 85 -23.35 2.05 -5.91
C GLU A 85 -23.45 3.58 -5.70
N SER A 86 -22.39 4.37 -5.89
CA SER A 86 -22.44 5.82 -5.66
C SER A 86 -22.40 6.70 -6.92
N ALA A 87 -22.83 6.20 -8.08
CA ALA A 87 -22.71 6.93 -9.35
C ALA A 87 -24.04 7.18 -10.10
N ALA A 88 -25.21 7.11 -9.44
CA ALA A 88 -26.49 7.16 -10.18
C ALA A 88 -27.65 7.92 -9.49
N ALA A 89 -27.40 9.01 -8.77
CA ALA A 89 -28.49 9.86 -8.29
C ALA A 89 -28.08 11.32 -7.99
N SER A 90 -28.06 12.18 -9.01
CA SER A 90 -28.64 13.55 -8.95
C SER A 90 -28.25 14.37 -10.19
N GLU A 91 -28.80 14.03 -11.36
CA GLU A 91 -29.04 15.00 -12.42
C GLU A 91 -30.55 15.15 -12.57
N ALA A 92 -31.11 16.25 -12.06
CA ALA A 92 -32.24 16.99 -12.65
C ALA A 92 -32.76 18.09 -11.69
N SER A 93 -32.77 19.31 -12.21
CA SER A 93 -33.74 20.38 -11.93
C SER A 93 -33.54 21.27 -10.69
N ARG A 94 -32.84 22.40 -10.86
CA ARG A 94 -33.41 23.71 -10.49
C ARG A 94 -32.69 24.88 -11.19
N ASP A 95 -33.42 25.44 -12.13
CA ASP A 95 -33.24 26.76 -12.75
C ASP A 95 -33.40 27.88 -11.69
N GLU A 96 -32.90 29.07 -12.04
CA GLU A 96 -33.06 30.40 -11.41
C GLU A 96 -32.03 30.93 -10.37
N LEU A 97 -31.28 31.93 -10.88
CA LEU A 97 -30.85 33.22 -10.29
C LEU A 97 -29.42 33.35 -9.71
N GLU A 98 -28.53 33.90 -10.55
CA GLU A 98 -27.29 34.60 -10.14
C GLU A 98 -27.60 35.93 -9.42
N PRO A 99 -26.74 36.33 -8.48
CA PRO A 99 -26.14 37.66 -8.56
C PRO A 99 -24.61 37.58 -8.77
N PRO A 100 -24.00 38.59 -9.43
CA PRO A 100 -22.61 38.57 -9.84
C PRO A 100 -21.68 38.58 -8.63
N VAL A 101 -20.71 37.66 -8.61
CA VAL A 101 -19.60 37.73 -7.66
C VAL A 101 -18.61 38.73 -8.22
N GLU A 102 -18.33 39.76 -7.42
CA GLU A 102 -17.37 40.81 -7.70
C GLU A 102 -16.03 40.18 -8.12
N GLU A 103 -15.48 40.66 -9.25
CA GLU A 103 -14.12 40.37 -9.67
C GLU A 103 -13.20 40.89 -8.57
N ASP A 104 -12.64 39.99 -7.75
CA ASP A 104 -11.50 40.32 -6.91
C ASP A 104 -10.42 40.90 -7.83
N GLU A 105 -10.21 42.20 -7.70
CA GLU A 105 -9.17 42.98 -8.37
C GLU A 105 -7.84 42.23 -8.19
N ILE A 106 -7.30 41.71 -9.30
CA ILE A 106 -5.89 41.36 -9.37
C ILE A 106 -5.16 42.69 -9.18
N ASP A 107 -4.64 42.91 -7.98
CA ASP A 107 -3.82 44.07 -7.65
C ASP A 107 -2.53 43.99 -8.46
N ASP A 108 -2.36 44.91 -9.41
CA ASP A 108 -1.19 45.02 -10.27
C ASP A 108 0.12 45.27 -9.45
N GLU A 109 0.03 45.52 -8.14
CA GLU A 109 1.15 45.71 -7.21
C GLU A 109 1.93 44.42 -6.85
N ASP A 110 1.39 43.22 -7.09
CA ASP A 110 2.09 41.95 -6.74
C ASP A 110 3.11 41.48 -7.82
N ILE A 111 3.09 42.10 -9.01
CA ILE A 111 4.01 41.76 -10.13
C ILE A 111 5.42 42.35 -9.96
N GLU A 112 5.60 43.41 -9.16
CA GLU A 112 6.91 44.07 -9.01
C GLU A 112 7.86 43.31 -8.06
N SER A 113 7.35 42.35 -7.29
CA SER A 113 8.15 41.56 -6.35
C SER A 113 9.09 40.53 -7.00
N TRP A 114 9.05 40.39 -8.34
CA TRP A 114 9.87 39.44 -9.11
C TRP A 114 10.63 40.11 -10.27
N THR A 115 11.13 41.33 -10.07
CA THR A 115 12.13 41.96 -10.96
C THR A 115 13.40 42.38 -10.21
#